data_AF-A0A4Z2HAQ1-F1
#
_entry.id   AF-A0A4Z2HAQ1-F1
#
_cell.length_a   1.000
_cell.length_b   1.000
_cell.length_c   1.000
_cell.angle_alpha   90.00
_cell.angle_beta   90.00
_cell.angle_gamma   90.00
#
_symmetry.space_group_name_H-M   'P 1'
#
loop_
_entity.id
_entity.type
_entity.pdbx_description
1 polymer ?
#
loop_
_entity_poly.entity_id
_entity_poly.type
_entity_poly.pdbx_seq_one_letter_code
_entity_poly.pdbx_strand_id
1 'polypeptide(L)'
;MVSQRITAEELALLIRLFLEKTPPTEILLKGILQIVEANVNIEPLHFLSFPIILGALTPGGVSTGPRQNGAAGGKGGLLWKGKLSPGRREGDGEYRASHLRSSPWHIAPLHLPLVGQNCWPHMASGFSASMWLRVAEQEEKDGEKDKEESPAPAAESQHGSSQAGSRVLEEGLIHILSMGSKALMLQVWADFSTGSLTFRICIDPNDDIKAGLLAQADSEEELLRAGQWQHVGLTYTQQPEGKKNIHGRVVVWVCGIKKCDVSLDYTLPRKSSLSSDSNKTFCMLGHCAPSSELMQSGRWGMGTVLLFNGSRIGSEEALYLYTSGPDLTSIMPCKYGKPNGTVSKFVTLECLKCEHVRELVMKNKDVDTTALVESLAVVYAPSSPRVYTIYEPVIRLKGQARPVVTQRPFSSKEVQSVSLEPTFLRAFLPTETRGLQSVLHEIGGTGNFVFLFAQTVELSDCEKTQALALQVLLSLSKFNQHRIHEMDCYHGYSMIHQVLIKSKCVVGYHILKTLLDGCCSAPILLLADDGQFRLDMESIAVVQDIRLLSDVLLDWKIWAAAEVNYYISITEITHCLIQLDKT
;
A
#
# COMPACT_ATOMS: atom_id res chain seq x y z
N MET A 1 7.73 26.50 -6.97
CA MET A 1 6.95 25.49 -6.23
C MET A 1 7.19 25.67 -4.75
N VAL A 2 6.16 26.00 -3.98
CA VAL A 2 6.25 26.01 -2.50
C VAL A 2 6.55 24.57 -2.07
N SER A 3 7.59 24.38 -1.25
CA SER A 3 7.88 23.07 -0.66
C SER A 3 6.63 22.57 0.06
N GLN A 4 6.05 21.45 -0.39
CA GLN A 4 4.93 20.77 0.29
C GLN A 4 5.34 20.13 1.63
N ARG A 5 6.60 20.31 2.04
CA ARG A 5 7.19 19.75 3.25
C ARG A 5 7.34 20.85 4.29
N ILE A 6 6.71 20.64 5.44
CA ILE A 6 6.83 21.42 6.67
C ILE A 6 7.59 20.58 7.70
N THR A 7 8.43 21.21 8.51
CA THR A 7 9.12 20.57 9.64
C THR A 7 8.29 20.63 10.93
N ALA A 8 8.66 19.83 11.93
CA ALA A 8 8.04 19.88 13.25
C ALA A 8 8.19 21.24 13.92
N GLU A 9 9.37 21.86 13.81
CA GLU A 9 9.63 23.19 14.36
C GLU A 9 8.77 24.26 13.68
N GLU A 10 8.67 24.22 12.35
CA GLU A 10 7.84 25.17 11.58
C GLU A 10 6.36 25.04 11.92
N LEU A 11 5.82 23.81 11.99
CA LEU A 11 4.42 23.59 12.34
C LEU A 11 4.14 23.99 13.80
N ALA A 12 5.05 23.69 14.73
CA ALA A 12 4.92 24.11 16.13
C ALA A 12 4.92 25.63 16.27
N LEU A 13 5.79 26.33 15.54
CA LEU A 13 5.81 27.80 15.51
C LEU A 13 4.52 28.37 14.93
N LEU A 14 4.00 27.77 13.86
CA LEU A 14 2.73 28.18 13.24
C LEU A 14 1.54 28.05 14.20
N ILE A 15 1.44 26.92 14.92
CA ILE A 15 0.39 26.69 15.92
C ILE A 15 0.55 27.66 17.10
N ARG A 16 1.78 27.95 17.54
CA ARG A 16 2.05 28.90 18.63
C ARG A 16 1.56 30.31 18.36
N LEU A 17 1.45 30.74 17.10
CA LEU A 17 0.91 32.06 16.77
C LEU A 17 -0.53 32.24 17.27
N PHE A 18 -1.32 31.17 17.42
CA PHE A 18 -2.68 31.23 17.96
C PHE A 18 -2.73 31.52 19.47
N LEU A 19 -1.58 31.56 20.15
CA LEU A 19 -1.46 31.98 21.55
C LEU A 19 -1.28 33.50 21.70
N GLU A 20 -1.04 34.22 20.61
CA GLU A 20 -0.96 35.68 20.62
C GLU A 20 -2.33 36.32 20.88
N LYS A 21 -2.36 37.59 21.31
CA LYS A 21 -3.62 38.26 21.66
C LYS A 21 -4.53 38.52 20.46
N THR A 22 -3.95 38.79 19.30
CA THR A 22 -4.69 39.15 18.07
C THR A 22 -4.02 38.53 16.85
N PRO A 23 -4.01 37.19 16.73
CA PRO A 23 -3.39 36.54 15.59
C PRO A 23 -4.24 36.75 14.32
N PRO A 24 -3.62 36.74 13.13
CA PRO A 24 -4.35 36.74 11.87
C PRO A 24 -4.96 35.36 11.58
N THR A 25 -5.91 34.94 12.44
CA THR A 25 -6.48 33.59 12.55
C THR A 25 -6.92 33.01 11.20
N GLU A 26 -7.69 33.76 10.42
CA GLU A 26 -8.22 33.28 9.14
C GLU A 26 -7.11 32.92 8.14
N ILE A 27 -6.07 33.76 8.03
CA ILE A 27 -4.95 33.54 7.10
C ILE A 27 -4.12 32.34 7.55
N LEU A 28 -3.85 32.22 8.86
CA LEU A 28 -3.12 31.10 9.42
C LEU A 28 -3.85 29.77 9.19
N LEU A 29 -5.16 29.74 9.44
CA LEU A 29 -5.97 28.54 9.22
C LEU A 29 -6.01 28.13 7.75
N LYS A 30 -6.12 29.08 6.81
CA LYS A 30 -6.04 28.78 5.37
C LYS A 30 -4.70 28.16 4.99
N GLY A 31 -3.60 28.69 5.52
CA GLY A 31 -2.27 28.13 5.29
C GLY A 31 -2.12 26.71 5.85
N ILE A 32 -2.61 26.47 7.08
CA ILE A 32 -2.62 25.14 7.70
C ILE A 32 -3.50 24.18 6.89
N LEU A 33 -4.69 24.62 6.45
CA LEU A 33 -5.58 23.79 5.64
C LEU A 33 -4.89 23.34 4.35
N GLN A 34 -4.20 24.25 3.65
CA GLN A 34 -3.44 23.89 2.44
C GLN A 34 -2.35 22.85 2.71
N ILE A 35 -1.64 22.96 3.84
CA ILE A 35 -0.65 21.96 4.25
C ILE A 35 -1.32 20.61 4.49
N VAL A 36 -2.45 20.59 5.20
CA VAL A 36 -3.23 19.38 5.48
C VAL A 36 -3.74 18.74 4.20
N GLU A 37 -4.37 19.51 3.31
CA GLU A 37 -4.94 19.06 2.03
C GLU A 37 -3.87 18.54 1.06
N ALA A 38 -2.67 19.12 1.09
CA ALA A 38 -1.52 18.61 0.32
C ALA A 38 -0.97 17.27 0.87
N ASN A 39 -1.30 16.90 2.10
CA ASN A 39 -0.78 15.73 2.82
C ASN A 39 -1.89 14.75 3.26
N VAL A 40 -2.91 14.61 2.41
CA VAL A 40 -4.06 13.71 2.62
C VAL A 40 -3.73 12.26 2.26
N ASN A 41 -2.80 12.04 1.34
CA ASN A 41 -2.46 10.71 0.86
C ASN A 41 -1.90 9.83 2.00
N ILE A 42 -2.31 8.56 2.00
CA ILE A 42 -1.76 7.55 2.92
C ILE A 42 -0.30 7.33 2.56
N GLU A 43 0.57 7.31 3.57
CA GLU A 43 1.99 6.98 3.41
C GLU A 43 2.43 6.05 4.56
N PRO A 44 3.19 4.97 4.29
CA PRO A 44 3.83 4.17 5.33
C PRO A 44 4.86 5.00 6.08
N LEU A 45 5.10 4.73 7.35
CA LEU A 45 6.21 5.32 8.11
C LEU A 45 7.57 4.86 7.57
N HIS A 46 7.65 3.61 7.10
CA HIS A 46 8.87 3.04 6.54
C HIS A 46 8.59 2.29 5.23
N PHE A 47 9.49 2.42 4.27
CA PHE A 47 9.40 1.71 2.99
C PHE A 47 10.77 1.33 2.45
N LEU A 48 10.77 0.47 1.43
CA LEU A 48 11.94 0.17 0.60
C LEU A 48 11.73 0.69 -0.81
N SER A 49 12.81 1.13 -1.47
CA SER A 49 12.77 1.60 -2.85
C SER A 49 13.43 0.62 -3.79
N PHE A 50 12.82 0.45 -4.95
CA PHE A 50 13.28 -0.40 -6.03
C PHE A 50 13.29 0.39 -7.36
N PRO A 51 14.10 -0.01 -8.35
CA PRO A 51 15.06 -1.12 -8.27
C PRO A 51 16.25 -0.82 -7.36
N ILE A 52 16.84 -1.88 -6.78
CA ILE A 52 18.16 -1.78 -6.14
C ILE A 52 19.23 -1.85 -7.23
N ILE A 53 20.07 -0.82 -7.28
CA ILE A 53 21.11 -0.70 -8.30
C ILE A 53 22.33 -1.53 -7.88
N LEU A 54 22.65 -2.55 -8.67
CA LEU A 54 23.83 -3.39 -8.43
C LEU A 54 25.11 -2.61 -8.80
N GLY A 55 26.08 -2.56 -7.88
CA GLY A 55 27.38 -1.92 -8.09
C GLY A 55 27.49 -0.43 -7.72
N ALA A 56 26.41 0.20 -7.26
CA ALA A 56 26.46 1.54 -6.70
C ALA A 56 27.08 1.49 -5.29
N LEU A 57 28.31 1.99 -5.14
CA LEU A 57 28.84 2.35 -3.82
C LEU A 57 27.96 3.48 -3.26
N THR A 58 27.48 3.32 -2.03
CA THR A 58 26.58 4.27 -1.37
C THR A 58 27.13 5.71 -1.36
N PRO A 59 26.38 6.73 -1.82
CA PRO A 59 26.69 8.10 -1.52
C PRO A 59 26.11 8.43 -0.13
N GLY A 60 26.94 8.39 0.92
CA GLY A 60 26.49 8.77 2.26
C GLY A 60 27.28 8.11 3.38
N GLY A 61 28.52 8.54 3.56
CA GLY A 61 29.36 8.12 4.67
C GLY A 61 30.61 8.98 4.72
N VAL A 62 30.46 10.26 5.09
CA VAL A 62 31.60 11.09 5.48
C VAL A 62 32.13 10.53 6.81
N SER A 63 33.02 9.54 6.73
CA SER A 63 33.82 9.11 7.87
C SER A 63 35.14 9.88 7.83
N THR A 64 35.25 10.87 8.70
CA THR A 64 36.51 11.53 9.05
C THR A 64 37.38 10.53 9.82
N GLY A 65 38.22 9.78 9.10
CA GLY A 65 39.19 8.90 9.73
C GLY A 65 40.25 9.70 10.51
N PRO A 66 40.60 9.30 11.75
CA PRO A 66 41.85 9.73 12.33
C PRO A 66 42.98 8.89 11.74
N ARG A 67 43.96 9.58 11.15
CA ARG A 67 45.26 9.01 10.78
C ARG A 67 45.95 8.45 12.02
N GLN A 68 46.40 7.20 11.99
CA GLN A 68 47.56 6.75 12.75
C GLN A 68 48.49 5.92 11.87
N ASN A 69 49.72 6.43 11.76
CA ASN A 69 50.89 5.70 11.26
C ASN A 69 51.38 4.72 12.33
N GLY A 70 51.71 3.50 11.92
CA GLY A 70 52.46 2.54 12.73
C GLY A 70 52.91 1.37 11.86
N ALA A 71 54.23 1.16 11.76
CA ALA A 71 54.90 0.35 10.76
C ALA A 71 55.04 -1.15 11.12
N ALA A 72 55.32 -1.92 10.05
CA ALA A 72 56.16 -3.12 9.96
C ALA A 72 55.60 -4.50 10.34
N GLY A 73 55.46 -5.35 9.30
CA GLY A 73 56.11 -6.67 9.24
C GLY A 73 55.24 -7.90 9.52
N GLY A 74 54.98 -8.71 8.49
CA GLY A 74 54.51 -10.09 8.69
C GLY A 74 53.97 -10.76 7.42
N LYS A 75 54.78 -11.62 6.81
CA LYS A 75 54.45 -12.48 5.67
C LYS A 75 53.33 -13.47 6.00
N GLY A 76 52.47 -13.77 5.02
CA GLY A 76 51.51 -14.87 5.11
C GLY A 76 50.54 -14.97 3.94
N GLY A 77 51.05 -15.01 2.71
CA GLY A 77 50.23 -15.31 1.53
C GLY A 77 49.91 -16.80 1.48
N LEU A 78 48.62 -17.16 1.59
CA LEU A 78 48.13 -18.49 1.25
C LEU A 78 47.17 -18.39 0.06
N LEU A 79 47.72 -18.68 -1.11
CA LEU A 79 47.04 -18.88 -2.38
C LEU A 79 46.08 -20.08 -2.29
N TRP A 80 44.77 -19.86 -2.43
CA TRP A 80 43.84 -20.95 -2.72
C TRP A 80 43.84 -21.22 -4.23
N LYS A 81 44.53 -22.31 -4.62
CA LYS A 81 44.40 -22.96 -5.92
C LYS A 81 43.02 -23.63 -6.03
N GLY A 82 42.09 -23.00 -6.75
CA GLY A 82 40.91 -23.67 -7.29
C GLY A 82 41.29 -24.39 -8.60
N LYS A 83 41.14 -25.72 -8.61
CA LYS A 83 41.32 -26.59 -9.79
C LYS A 83 40.32 -26.20 -10.89
N LEU A 84 40.83 -25.68 -12.00
CA LEU A 84 40.15 -25.68 -13.30
C LEU A 84 40.34 -27.07 -13.93
N SER A 85 39.26 -27.69 -14.36
CA SER A 85 39.29 -28.85 -15.28
C SER A 85 39.01 -28.35 -16.71
N PRO A 86 39.84 -28.70 -17.70
CA PRO A 86 39.73 -28.19 -19.07
C PRO A 86 38.91 -29.11 -19.96
N GLY A 87 38.18 -28.54 -20.92
CA GLY A 87 37.56 -29.33 -21.99
C GLY A 87 36.46 -28.62 -22.77
N ARG A 88 36.77 -27.54 -23.50
CA ARG A 88 35.95 -27.11 -24.64
C ARG A 88 36.85 -26.94 -25.85
N ARG A 89 36.59 -27.75 -26.87
CA ARG A 89 37.05 -27.50 -28.24
C ARG A 89 36.39 -26.22 -28.74
N GLU A 90 37.25 -25.39 -29.29
CA GLU A 90 36.97 -24.19 -30.06
C GLU A 90 36.05 -24.52 -31.23
N GLY A 91 34.96 -23.77 -31.34
CA GLY A 91 33.93 -23.91 -32.35
C GLY A 91 33.15 -22.61 -32.38
N ASP A 92 33.67 -21.70 -33.20
CA ASP A 92 33.08 -20.41 -33.58
C ASP A 92 31.63 -20.59 -34.03
N GLY A 93 30.75 -19.72 -33.55
CA GLY A 93 29.30 -19.84 -33.73
C GLY A 93 28.60 -18.66 -33.08
N GLU A 94 28.47 -17.58 -33.87
CA GLU A 94 27.58 -16.43 -33.71
C GLU A 94 26.63 -16.49 -32.50
N TYR A 95 26.99 -15.77 -31.43
CA TYR A 95 26.06 -15.40 -30.36
C TYR A 95 24.99 -14.46 -30.94
N ARG A 96 23.93 -15.02 -31.52
CA ARG A 96 22.69 -14.29 -31.73
C ARG A 96 22.05 -14.05 -30.37
N ALA A 97 21.97 -12.79 -29.97
CA ALA A 97 21.20 -12.32 -28.83
C ALA A 97 19.71 -12.67 -29.04
N SER A 98 19.28 -13.85 -28.60
CA SER A 98 17.87 -14.21 -28.49
C SER A 98 17.38 -13.78 -27.10
N HIS A 99 16.52 -12.77 -27.05
CA HIS A 99 15.73 -12.26 -25.92
C HIS A 99 15.68 -13.20 -24.68
N LEU A 100 16.25 -12.74 -23.56
CA LEU A 100 16.48 -13.49 -22.32
C LEU A 100 15.43 -13.13 -21.26
N ARG A 101 14.57 -14.07 -20.87
CA ARG A 101 13.62 -13.91 -19.75
C ARG A 101 14.36 -14.04 -18.42
N SER A 102 14.39 -12.96 -17.63
CA SER A 102 15.06 -12.91 -16.33
C SER A 102 14.33 -13.73 -15.27
N SER A 103 15.02 -14.68 -14.63
CA SER A 103 14.48 -15.45 -13.51
C SER A 103 14.49 -14.64 -12.20
N PRO A 104 13.40 -14.67 -11.38
CA PRO A 104 13.34 -14.01 -10.08
C PRO A 104 14.53 -14.33 -9.17
N TRP A 105 15.09 -15.54 -9.25
CA TRP A 105 16.25 -15.97 -8.45
C TRP A 105 17.50 -15.11 -8.59
N HIS A 106 17.61 -14.37 -9.70
CA HIS A 106 18.76 -13.51 -10.00
C HIS A 106 18.46 -12.02 -9.97
N ILE A 107 17.17 -11.64 -9.99
CA ILE A 107 16.76 -10.24 -10.01
C ILE A 107 16.09 -9.82 -8.70
N ALA A 108 15.54 -10.74 -7.91
CA ALA A 108 14.93 -10.41 -6.65
C ALA A 108 16.03 -10.14 -5.61
N PRO A 109 16.03 -8.98 -4.95
CA PRO A 109 16.98 -8.66 -3.89
C PRO A 109 16.69 -9.41 -2.59
N LEU A 110 15.42 -9.66 -2.27
CA LEU A 110 14.99 -10.17 -0.97
C LEU A 110 14.37 -11.56 -1.13
N HIS A 111 14.99 -12.58 -0.53
CA HIS A 111 14.50 -13.96 -0.52
C HIS A 111 14.11 -14.33 0.91
N LEU A 112 12.86 -14.74 1.10
CA LEU A 112 12.26 -15.12 2.38
C LEU A 112 11.96 -16.63 2.38
N PRO A 113 12.87 -17.47 2.90
CA PRO A 113 12.64 -18.91 3.02
C PRO A 113 11.44 -19.24 3.93
N LEU A 114 10.52 -20.06 3.42
CA LEU A 114 9.33 -20.52 4.15
C LEU A 114 9.57 -21.93 4.69
N VAL A 115 10.35 -22.02 5.77
CA VAL A 115 10.80 -23.30 6.35
C VAL A 115 9.73 -23.90 7.26
N GLY A 116 9.42 -25.19 7.08
CA GLY A 116 8.55 -25.95 8.00
C GLY A 116 7.06 -25.61 7.91
N GLN A 117 6.65 -24.90 6.86
CA GLN A 117 5.28 -24.41 6.69
C GLN A 117 4.55 -25.23 5.61
N ASN A 118 3.25 -25.47 5.82
CA ASN A 118 2.37 -26.11 4.83
C ASN A 118 2.04 -25.16 3.66
N CYS A 119 3.07 -24.62 3.01
CA CYS A 119 2.92 -23.63 1.95
C CYS A 119 2.69 -24.28 0.58
N TRP A 120 2.07 -23.52 -0.30
CA TRP A 120 2.11 -23.76 -1.73
C TRP A 120 3.58 -23.69 -2.23
N PRO A 121 4.02 -24.53 -3.20
CA PRO A 121 3.22 -25.44 -4.04
C PRO A 121 3.04 -26.85 -3.48
N HIS A 122 3.60 -27.18 -2.31
CA HIS A 122 3.75 -28.57 -1.88
C HIS A 122 2.58 -29.09 -1.02
N MET A 123 2.03 -28.25 -0.14
CA MET A 123 1.09 -28.69 0.90
C MET A 123 -0.21 -27.89 0.96
N ALA A 124 -0.36 -26.89 0.09
CA ALA A 124 -1.57 -26.09 -0.04
C ALA A 124 -1.97 -25.96 -1.51
N SER A 125 -3.27 -25.80 -1.75
CA SER A 125 -3.84 -25.52 -3.06
C SER A 125 -3.82 -24.03 -3.43
N GLY A 126 -3.08 -23.21 -2.71
CA GLY A 126 -3.02 -21.77 -2.93
C GLY A 126 -2.37 -21.01 -1.79
N PHE A 127 -2.32 -19.69 -1.93
CA PHE A 127 -1.81 -18.75 -0.93
C PHE A 127 -2.44 -17.38 -1.15
N SER A 128 -2.32 -16.50 -0.16
CA SER A 128 -2.63 -15.08 -0.33
C SER A 128 -1.47 -14.21 0.12
N ALA A 129 -1.34 -13.03 -0.49
CA ALA A 129 -0.35 -12.03 -0.14
C ALA A 129 -1.04 -10.66 -0.05
N SER A 130 -0.57 -9.81 0.85
CA SER A 130 -1.01 -8.44 1.01
C SER A 130 0.22 -7.56 1.09
N MET A 131 0.26 -6.48 0.31
CA MET A 131 1.35 -5.53 0.38
C MET A 131 0.89 -4.11 0.09
N TRP A 132 1.69 -3.13 0.49
CA TRP A 132 1.55 -1.75 0.03
C TRP A 132 2.65 -1.43 -0.97
N LEU A 133 2.30 -0.73 -2.04
CA LEU A 133 3.26 -0.27 -3.03
C LEU A 133 2.91 1.12 -3.56
N ARG A 134 3.91 1.83 -4.09
CA ARG A 134 3.74 3.10 -4.80
C ARG A 134 4.61 3.11 -6.03
N VAL A 135 4.02 3.37 -7.19
CA VAL A 135 4.76 3.60 -8.43
C VAL A 135 5.13 5.08 -8.50
N ALA A 136 6.38 5.40 -8.83
CA ALA A 136 6.79 6.80 -9.02
C ALA A 136 6.09 7.40 -10.25
N GLU A 137 5.74 8.69 -10.19
CA GLU A 137 5.33 9.42 -11.39
C GLU A 137 6.53 9.53 -12.34
N GLN A 138 6.31 9.26 -13.62
CA GLN A 138 7.29 9.63 -14.64
C GLN A 138 7.33 11.16 -14.71
N GLU A 139 8.50 11.74 -14.52
CA GLU A 139 8.70 13.15 -14.89
C GLU A 139 8.49 13.23 -16.41
N GLU A 140 7.42 13.90 -16.84
CA GLU A 140 7.30 14.31 -18.25
C GLU A 140 8.56 15.09 -18.59
N LYS A 141 9.37 14.54 -19.48
CA LYS A 141 10.47 15.30 -20.10
C LYS A 141 9.83 16.38 -20.95
N ASP A 142 9.64 17.53 -20.33
CA ASP A 142 9.27 18.75 -21.03
C ASP A 142 10.44 19.13 -21.95
N GLY A 143 10.27 18.91 -23.25
CA GLY A 143 11.21 19.34 -24.30
C GLY A 143 11.91 18.24 -25.08
N GLU A 144 11.26 17.75 -26.14
CA GLU A 144 11.87 17.56 -27.49
C GLU A 144 10.76 17.26 -28.51
N LYS A 145 9.84 18.23 -28.71
CA LYS A 145 9.15 18.36 -29.99
C LYS A 145 10.07 19.17 -30.88
N ASP A 146 10.79 18.48 -31.76
CA ASP A 146 11.13 18.92 -33.12
C ASP A 146 12.20 17.98 -33.70
N LYS A 147 11.77 16.89 -34.34
CA LYS A 147 12.50 16.34 -35.49
C LYS A 147 11.52 15.97 -36.59
N GLU A 148 11.62 16.80 -37.62
CA GLU A 148 10.97 16.76 -38.93
C GLU A 148 10.81 15.35 -39.52
N GLU A 149 9.60 15.13 -40.05
CA GLU A 149 9.26 14.08 -41.00
C GLU A 149 10.14 14.17 -42.25
N SER A 150 10.73 13.05 -42.67
CA SER A 150 11.16 12.86 -44.05
C SER A 150 10.63 11.53 -44.58
N PRO A 151 10.00 11.49 -45.77
CA PRO A 151 9.34 10.28 -46.27
C PRO A 151 10.31 9.40 -47.06
N ALA A 152 10.33 8.09 -46.77
CA ALA A 152 11.00 7.08 -47.59
C ALA A 152 9.99 6.35 -48.50
N PRO A 153 10.37 5.94 -49.73
CA PRO A 153 9.44 5.58 -50.78
C PRO A 153 8.94 4.14 -50.69
N ALA A 154 7.75 3.95 -51.28
CA ALA A 154 7.02 2.69 -51.39
C ALA A 154 7.76 1.63 -52.23
N ALA A 155 7.73 0.39 -51.76
CA ALA A 155 7.86 -0.80 -52.59
C ALA A 155 6.93 -1.90 -52.03
N GLU A 156 5.90 -2.21 -52.79
CA GLU A 156 5.01 -3.36 -52.57
C GLU A 156 5.69 -4.65 -53.06
N SER A 157 5.64 -5.73 -52.26
CA SER A 157 5.63 -7.10 -52.79
C SER A 157 4.99 -8.09 -51.82
N GLN A 158 3.74 -8.40 -52.15
CA GLN A 158 2.84 -9.52 -51.89
C GLN A 158 3.29 -10.79 -51.11
N HIS A 159 2.35 -11.18 -50.22
CA HIS A 159 1.84 -12.53 -49.87
C HIS A 159 2.68 -13.56 -49.08
N GLY A 160 2.17 -13.89 -47.89
CA GLY A 160 2.42 -15.12 -47.15
C GLY A 160 1.55 -15.20 -45.87
N SER A 161 0.80 -16.28 -45.71
CA SER A 161 -0.31 -16.48 -44.75
C SER A 161 0.02 -16.34 -43.25
N SER A 162 -0.90 -15.68 -42.52
CA SER A 162 -1.37 -15.99 -41.15
C SER A 162 -0.39 -16.65 -40.17
N GLN A 163 0.21 -15.84 -39.28
CA GLN A 163 0.41 -16.17 -37.86
C GLN A 163 0.31 -14.89 -37.03
N ALA A 164 -0.85 -14.67 -36.40
CA ALA A 164 -0.96 -13.77 -35.26
C ALA A 164 -0.29 -14.46 -34.06
N GLY A 165 0.85 -13.94 -33.61
CA GLY A 165 1.62 -14.56 -32.55
C GLY A 165 2.68 -13.62 -31.98
N SER A 166 2.32 -12.98 -30.87
CA SER A 166 3.20 -12.59 -29.75
C SER A 166 4.65 -12.27 -30.12
N ARG A 167 4.93 -11.01 -30.48
CA ARG A 167 6.27 -10.44 -30.48
C ARG A 167 6.16 -8.99 -30.04
N VAL A 168 7.06 -8.58 -29.13
CA VAL A 168 7.25 -7.23 -28.55
C VAL A 168 6.45 -6.94 -27.25
N LEU A 169 6.94 -7.40 -26.08
CA LEU A 169 6.68 -6.77 -24.75
C LEU A 169 7.54 -7.37 -23.60
N GLU A 170 8.86 -7.53 -23.77
CA GLU A 170 9.74 -7.96 -22.65
C GLU A 170 10.67 -6.83 -22.14
N GLU A 171 10.77 -5.73 -22.88
CA GLU A 171 11.47 -4.52 -22.45
C GLU A 171 10.51 -3.72 -21.56
N GLY A 172 10.68 -3.78 -20.23
CA GLY A 172 9.96 -2.90 -19.28
C GLY A 172 9.29 -3.58 -18.08
N LEU A 173 9.23 -4.92 -18.03
CA LEU A 173 8.60 -5.62 -16.90
C LEU A 173 9.46 -5.59 -15.64
N ILE A 174 8.85 -5.17 -14.53
CA ILE A 174 9.50 -5.04 -13.23
C ILE A 174 8.95 -6.10 -12.29
N HIS A 175 9.85 -6.83 -11.63
CA HIS A 175 9.43 -7.86 -10.68
C HIS A 175 8.90 -7.25 -9.39
N ILE A 176 7.72 -7.71 -8.95
CA ILE A 176 7.08 -7.26 -7.72
C ILE A 176 7.26 -8.32 -6.64
N LEU A 177 6.69 -9.51 -6.88
CA LEU A 177 6.63 -10.60 -5.93
C LEU A 177 6.62 -11.95 -6.66
N SER A 178 7.37 -12.92 -6.18
CA SER A 178 7.25 -14.32 -6.58
C SER A 178 7.11 -15.21 -5.36
N MET A 179 6.34 -16.27 -5.48
CA MET A 179 6.11 -17.23 -4.40
C MET A 179 6.21 -18.64 -4.98
N GLY A 180 6.99 -19.52 -4.35
CA GLY A 180 7.10 -20.91 -4.77
C GLY A 180 8.49 -21.52 -4.55
N SER A 181 8.77 -22.62 -5.24
CA SER A 181 10.07 -23.29 -5.24
C SER A 181 10.64 -23.36 -6.64
N LYS A 182 11.87 -23.88 -6.78
CA LYS A 182 12.49 -24.12 -8.10
C LYS A 182 11.67 -25.09 -8.95
N ALA A 183 10.91 -25.97 -8.31
CA ALA A 183 10.04 -26.91 -9.00
C ALA A 183 8.77 -26.27 -9.58
N LEU A 184 8.24 -25.21 -8.95
CA LEU A 184 7.04 -24.51 -9.38
C LEU A 184 6.92 -23.15 -8.66
N MET A 185 6.69 -22.08 -9.41
CA MET A 185 6.63 -20.72 -8.89
C MET A 185 5.55 -19.89 -9.57
N LEU A 186 4.77 -19.14 -8.78
CA LEU A 186 3.96 -18.03 -9.29
C LEU A 186 4.81 -16.76 -9.23
N GLN A 187 4.86 -16.02 -10.32
CA GLN A 187 5.58 -14.76 -10.44
C GLN A 187 4.60 -13.63 -10.78
N VAL A 188 4.78 -12.48 -10.16
CA VAL A 188 4.01 -11.26 -10.39
C VAL A 188 4.97 -10.17 -10.88
N TRP A 189 4.73 -9.72 -12.10
CA TRP A 189 5.49 -8.67 -12.78
C TRP A 189 4.55 -7.50 -13.04
N ALA A 190 5.10 -6.29 -13.11
CA ALA A 190 4.35 -5.09 -13.43
C ALA A 190 4.96 -4.40 -14.64
N ASP A 191 4.09 -3.87 -15.51
CA ASP A 191 4.44 -2.81 -16.43
C ASP A 191 3.91 -1.50 -15.86
N PHE A 192 4.82 -0.65 -15.37
CA PHE A 192 4.44 0.63 -14.78
C PHE A 192 4.06 1.70 -15.81
N SER A 193 4.37 1.50 -17.10
CA SER A 193 3.95 2.42 -18.15
C SER A 193 2.45 2.31 -18.43
N THR A 194 1.91 1.09 -18.39
CA THR A 194 0.48 0.81 -18.56
C THR A 194 -0.26 0.62 -17.22
N GLY A 195 0.47 0.47 -16.12
CA GLY A 195 -0.13 0.14 -14.82
C GLY A 195 -0.67 -1.29 -14.72
N SER A 196 -0.28 -2.19 -15.63
CA SER A 196 -0.77 -3.58 -15.67
C SER A 196 0.11 -4.54 -14.87
N LEU A 197 -0.46 -5.70 -14.51
CA LEU A 197 0.24 -6.82 -13.87
C LEU A 197 0.23 -8.05 -14.78
N THR A 198 1.38 -8.70 -14.89
CA THR A 198 1.56 -9.98 -15.57
C THR A 198 1.81 -11.09 -14.53
N PHE A 199 1.00 -12.14 -14.58
CA PHE A 199 1.09 -13.31 -13.73
C PHE A 199 1.65 -14.49 -14.51
N ARG A 200 2.66 -15.18 -13.97
CA ARG A 200 3.31 -16.33 -14.63
C ARG A 200 3.43 -17.51 -13.70
N ILE A 201 3.11 -18.70 -14.18
CA ILE A 201 3.50 -19.97 -13.56
C ILE A 201 4.76 -20.47 -14.26
N CYS A 202 5.83 -20.67 -13.51
CA CYS A 202 7.14 -21.01 -14.04
C CYS A 202 7.78 -22.19 -13.28
N ILE A 203 8.74 -22.83 -13.93
CA ILE A 203 9.67 -23.81 -13.34
C ILE A 203 11.10 -23.34 -13.55
N ASP A 204 11.97 -23.54 -12.56
CA ASP A 204 13.38 -23.17 -12.64
C ASP A 204 14.29 -24.22 -11.96
N PRO A 205 14.38 -25.45 -12.51
CA PRO A 205 14.99 -26.58 -11.83
C PRO A 205 16.53 -26.53 -11.75
N ASN A 206 17.20 -25.70 -12.56
CA ASN A 206 18.65 -25.77 -12.78
C ASN A 206 19.43 -24.51 -12.38
N ASP A 207 18.78 -23.48 -11.79
CA ASP A 207 19.35 -22.12 -11.73
C ASP A 207 19.79 -21.62 -13.11
N ASP A 208 19.08 -22.06 -14.16
CA ASP A 208 19.31 -21.52 -15.48
C ASP A 208 18.76 -20.09 -15.50
N ILE A 209 19.45 -19.18 -16.18
CA ILE A 209 19.02 -17.77 -16.28
C ILE A 209 17.56 -17.65 -16.77
N LYS A 210 17.07 -18.67 -17.49
CA LYS A 210 15.74 -18.73 -18.11
C LYS A 210 14.80 -19.66 -17.32
N ALA A 211 13.76 -19.07 -16.74
CA ALA A 211 12.65 -19.83 -16.17
C ALA A 211 11.79 -20.46 -17.29
N GLY A 212 11.42 -21.74 -17.15
CA GLY A 212 10.47 -22.42 -18.02
C GLY A 212 9.04 -21.97 -17.73
N LEU A 213 8.45 -21.18 -18.64
CA LEU A 213 7.07 -20.71 -18.53
C LEU A 213 6.06 -21.85 -18.78
N LEU A 214 5.11 -22.04 -17.87
CA LEU A 214 4.01 -22.98 -18.01
C LEU A 214 2.68 -22.31 -18.36
N ALA A 215 2.39 -21.14 -17.76
CA ALA A 215 1.20 -20.34 -18.04
C ALA A 215 1.48 -18.86 -17.79
N GLN A 216 0.79 -17.99 -18.53
CA GLN A 216 0.81 -16.55 -18.32
C GLN A 216 -0.61 -15.98 -18.50
N ALA A 217 -0.95 -14.99 -17.70
CA ALA A 217 -2.12 -14.15 -17.87
C ALA A 217 -1.77 -12.72 -17.46
N ASP A 218 -2.42 -11.75 -18.09
CA ASP A 218 -2.20 -10.32 -17.86
C ASP A 218 -3.48 -9.71 -17.28
N SER A 219 -3.34 -8.72 -16.41
CA SER A 219 -4.46 -7.90 -15.97
C SER A 219 -4.88 -6.92 -17.05
N GLU A 220 -6.02 -6.27 -16.85
CA GLU A 220 -6.35 -5.05 -17.58
C GLU A 220 -5.31 -3.94 -17.29
N GLU A 221 -5.22 -2.98 -18.21
CA GLU A 221 -4.41 -1.76 -18.04
C GLU A 221 -4.96 -0.89 -16.89
N GLU A 222 -4.14 0.03 -16.38
CA GLU A 222 -4.49 0.97 -15.29
C GLU A 222 -4.90 0.32 -13.96
N LEU A 223 -4.50 -0.94 -13.73
CA LEU A 223 -4.73 -1.61 -12.45
C LEU A 223 -4.02 -0.89 -11.29
N LEU A 224 -2.77 -0.47 -11.53
CA LEU A 224 -1.94 0.32 -10.62
C LEU A 224 -1.85 1.76 -11.11
N ARG A 225 -1.88 2.71 -10.17
CA ARG A 225 -1.78 4.14 -10.43
C ARG A 225 -0.41 4.66 -9.99
N ALA A 226 0.16 5.56 -10.79
CA ALA A 226 1.37 6.27 -10.41
C ALA A 226 1.08 7.31 -9.32
N GLY A 227 2.12 7.67 -8.56
CA GLY A 227 2.11 8.81 -7.64
C GLY A 227 1.57 8.53 -6.25
N GLN A 228 0.71 7.52 -6.07
CA GLN A 228 0.02 7.24 -4.80
C GLN A 228 0.40 5.87 -4.21
N TRP A 229 0.39 5.78 -2.87
CA TRP A 229 0.46 4.50 -2.20
C TRP A 229 -0.86 3.76 -2.32
N GLN A 230 -0.78 2.49 -2.70
CA GLN A 230 -1.92 1.61 -2.89
C GLN A 230 -1.69 0.30 -2.15
N HIS A 231 -2.76 -0.20 -1.53
CA HIS A 231 -2.79 -1.55 -1.00
C HIS A 231 -3.11 -2.53 -2.13
N VAL A 232 -2.36 -3.64 -2.20
CA VAL A 232 -2.58 -4.73 -3.14
C VAL A 232 -2.74 -6.02 -2.35
N GLY A 233 -3.93 -6.60 -2.41
CA GLY A 233 -4.22 -7.96 -1.96
C GLY A 233 -4.25 -8.92 -3.15
N LEU A 234 -3.62 -10.09 -3.02
CA LEU A 234 -3.58 -11.11 -4.04
C LEU A 234 -3.94 -12.47 -3.44
N THR A 235 -4.77 -13.23 -4.15
CA THR A 235 -5.07 -14.63 -3.82
C THR A 235 -4.85 -15.50 -5.04
N TYR A 236 -4.02 -16.53 -4.87
CA TYR A 236 -3.88 -17.62 -5.83
C TYR A 236 -4.61 -18.87 -5.31
N THR A 237 -5.37 -19.52 -6.19
CA THR A 237 -6.00 -20.82 -5.98
C THR A 237 -5.66 -21.75 -7.13
N GLN A 238 -5.50 -23.04 -6.85
CA GLN A 238 -5.33 -24.06 -7.89
C GLN A 238 -6.29 -25.23 -7.65
N GLN A 239 -6.88 -25.74 -8.72
CA GLN A 239 -7.74 -26.92 -8.71
C GLN A 239 -7.24 -27.94 -9.75
N PRO A 240 -7.09 -29.23 -9.40
CA PRO A 240 -6.68 -30.24 -10.37
C PRO A 240 -7.79 -30.52 -11.39
N GLU A 241 -7.45 -30.45 -12.68
CA GLU A 241 -8.31 -30.85 -13.80
C GLU A 241 -7.78 -32.13 -14.44
N GLY A 242 -8.19 -33.27 -13.88
CA GLY A 242 -7.68 -34.58 -14.29
C GLY A 242 -6.32 -34.93 -13.67
N LYS A 243 -5.50 -35.72 -14.38
CA LYS A 243 -4.29 -36.33 -13.77
C LYS A 243 -3.08 -35.40 -13.69
N LYS A 244 -2.96 -34.42 -14.59
CA LYS A 244 -1.76 -33.58 -14.72
C LYS A 244 -2.06 -32.11 -14.96
N ASN A 245 -3.27 -31.75 -15.36
CA ASN A 245 -3.61 -30.36 -15.61
C ASN A 245 -4.10 -29.73 -14.31
N ILE A 246 -3.78 -28.46 -14.15
CA ILE A 246 -4.14 -27.63 -13.02
C ILE A 246 -4.78 -26.38 -13.59
N HIS A 247 -5.99 -26.09 -13.10
CA HIS A 247 -6.62 -24.79 -13.28
C HIS A 247 -6.18 -23.88 -12.14
N GLY A 248 -5.28 -22.95 -12.44
CA GLY A 248 -4.88 -21.88 -11.54
C GLY A 248 -5.78 -20.66 -11.72
N ARG A 249 -5.99 -19.89 -10.65
CA ARG A 249 -6.72 -18.63 -10.69
C ARG A 249 -6.08 -17.62 -9.75
N VAL A 250 -5.90 -16.38 -10.23
CA VAL A 250 -5.38 -15.25 -9.47
C VAL A 250 -6.47 -14.19 -9.37
N VAL A 251 -6.73 -13.73 -8.17
CA VAL A 251 -7.63 -12.59 -7.90
C VAL A 251 -6.84 -11.49 -7.21
N VAL A 252 -7.00 -10.25 -7.66
CA VAL A 252 -6.33 -9.07 -7.09
C VAL A 252 -7.34 -8.04 -6.63
N TRP A 253 -7.10 -7.50 -5.43
CA TRP A 253 -7.77 -6.35 -4.87
C TRP A 253 -6.80 -5.19 -4.78
N VAL A 254 -7.26 -4.00 -5.16
CA VAL A 254 -6.52 -2.74 -5.01
C VAL A 254 -7.32 -1.84 -4.09
N CYS A 255 -6.71 -1.39 -2.99
CA CYS A 255 -7.36 -0.56 -1.97
C CYS A 255 -8.70 -1.14 -1.48
N GLY A 256 -8.74 -2.46 -1.25
CA GLY A 256 -9.94 -3.20 -0.79
C GLY A 256 -10.96 -3.52 -1.88
N ILE A 257 -10.77 -3.07 -3.12
CA ILE A 257 -11.71 -3.28 -4.24
C ILE A 257 -11.18 -4.39 -5.15
N LYS A 258 -12.00 -5.39 -5.48
CA LYS A 258 -11.63 -6.43 -6.43
C LYS A 258 -11.49 -5.82 -7.84
N LYS A 259 -10.31 -5.95 -8.45
CA LYS A 259 -10.01 -5.34 -9.76
C LYS A 259 -9.60 -6.32 -10.85
N CYS A 260 -9.01 -7.46 -10.49
CA CYS A 260 -8.52 -8.45 -11.47
C CYS A 260 -8.91 -9.87 -11.06
N ASP A 261 -9.23 -10.71 -12.04
CA ASP A 261 -9.62 -12.10 -11.88
C ASP A 261 -9.25 -12.89 -13.15
N VAL A 262 -8.12 -13.60 -13.10
CA VAL A 262 -7.53 -14.26 -14.28
C VAL A 262 -7.22 -15.72 -14.03
N SER A 263 -7.29 -16.52 -15.09
CA SER A 263 -7.00 -17.95 -15.08
C SER A 263 -5.60 -18.25 -15.60
N LEU A 264 -4.95 -19.25 -14.99
CA LEU A 264 -3.62 -19.74 -15.32
C LEU A 264 -3.69 -21.27 -15.42
N ASP A 265 -4.00 -21.77 -16.61
CA ASP A 265 -4.11 -23.21 -16.88
C ASP A 265 -2.75 -23.78 -17.29
N TYR A 266 -2.28 -24.79 -16.56
CA TYR A 266 -0.98 -25.43 -16.85
C TYR A 266 -0.97 -26.92 -16.57
N THR A 267 -0.03 -27.62 -17.22
CA THR A 267 0.24 -29.03 -16.96
C THR A 267 1.47 -29.17 -16.06
N LEU A 268 1.34 -29.94 -14.98
CA LEU A 268 2.45 -30.23 -14.09
C LEU A 268 3.58 -30.95 -14.84
N PRO A 269 4.83 -30.47 -14.72
CA PRO A 269 5.97 -31.16 -15.29
C PRO A 269 6.09 -32.57 -14.72
N ARG A 270 6.63 -33.51 -15.51
CA ARG A 270 6.97 -34.84 -14.97
C ARG A 270 7.96 -34.65 -13.82
N LYS A 271 7.74 -35.34 -12.69
CA LYS A 271 8.67 -35.34 -11.54
C LYS A 271 10.08 -35.68 -12.03
N SER A 272 10.92 -34.68 -12.26
CA SER A 272 12.36 -34.85 -12.36
C SER A 272 12.87 -35.18 -10.96
N SER A 273 13.94 -35.97 -10.87
CA SER A 273 14.65 -36.24 -9.62
C SER A 273 15.35 -34.95 -9.16
N LEU A 274 14.57 -34.01 -8.67
CA LEU A 274 15.02 -32.73 -8.15
C LEU A 274 15.61 -32.94 -6.76
N SER A 275 16.68 -32.20 -6.45
CA SER A 275 17.28 -32.21 -5.12
C SER A 275 16.27 -31.78 -4.05
N SER A 276 16.51 -32.15 -2.78
CA SER A 276 15.71 -31.64 -1.66
C SER A 276 15.75 -30.11 -1.57
N ASP A 277 16.85 -29.48 -1.98
CA ASP A 277 17.01 -28.03 -1.97
C ASP A 277 16.12 -27.31 -3.00
N SER A 278 15.85 -27.93 -4.15
CA SER A 278 14.93 -27.38 -5.17
C SER A 278 13.45 -27.38 -4.74
N ASN A 279 13.10 -28.08 -3.66
CA ASN A 279 11.76 -28.06 -3.08
C ASN A 279 11.60 -27.03 -1.95
N LYS A 280 12.65 -26.25 -1.63
CA LYS A 280 12.51 -25.16 -0.66
C LYS A 280 11.63 -24.06 -1.25
N THR A 281 10.63 -23.67 -0.48
CA THR A 281 9.71 -22.59 -0.85
C THR A 281 10.24 -21.24 -0.36
N PHE A 282 10.14 -20.23 -1.21
CA PHE A 282 10.53 -18.86 -0.95
C PHE A 282 9.41 -17.91 -1.34
N CYS A 283 9.32 -16.80 -0.62
CA CYS A 283 8.75 -15.57 -1.15
C CYS A 283 9.89 -14.64 -1.55
N MET A 284 9.84 -14.09 -2.75
CA MET A 284 10.87 -13.26 -3.36
C MET A 284 10.28 -11.90 -3.65
N LEU A 285 10.95 -10.82 -3.21
CA LEU A 285 10.40 -9.47 -3.27
C LEU A 285 11.38 -8.51 -3.93
N GLY A 286 10.83 -7.57 -4.70
CA GLY A 286 11.59 -6.46 -5.27
C GLY A 286 12.30 -6.77 -6.59
N HIS A 287 12.98 -5.77 -7.12
CA HIS A 287 13.73 -5.86 -8.38
C HIS A 287 15.13 -5.27 -8.22
N CYS A 288 16.14 -5.93 -8.73
CA CYS A 288 17.49 -5.41 -8.93
C CYS A 288 17.67 -5.05 -10.40
N ALA A 289 18.29 -3.90 -10.65
CA ALA A 289 18.66 -3.48 -12.00
C ALA A 289 20.17 -3.18 -12.06
N PRO A 290 20.85 -3.50 -13.17
CA PRO A 290 22.19 -3.00 -13.41
C PRO A 290 22.16 -1.47 -13.58
N SER A 291 23.25 -0.80 -13.24
CA SER A 291 23.33 0.68 -13.30
C SER A 291 23.02 1.29 -14.68
N SER A 292 23.11 0.52 -15.76
CA SER A 292 22.82 0.98 -17.13
C SER A 292 21.32 1.09 -17.45
N GLU A 293 20.44 0.43 -16.69
CA GLU A 293 19.00 0.31 -16.99
C GLU A 293 18.12 1.28 -16.16
N LEU A 294 18.74 2.07 -15.27
CA LEU A 294 18.05 2.96 -14.32
C LEU A 294 17.09 3.96 -14.98
N MET A 295 17.39 4.41 -16.19
CA MET A 295 16.59 5.43 -16.89
C MET A 295 15.34 4.84 -17.56
N GLN A 296 15.25 3.51 -17.68
CA GLN A 296 14.15 2.81 -18.35
C GLN A 296 13.27 2.01 -17.37
N SER A 297 13.80 1.61 -16.20
CA SER A 297 13.03 0.92 -15.16
C SER A 297 12.31 1.91 -14.24
N GLY A 298 10.97 1.88 -14.22
CA GLY A 298 10.16 2.68 -13.30
C GLY A 298 10.51 2.43 -11.83
N ARG A 299 10.74 3.50 -11.07
CA ARG A 299 11.00 3.43 -9.63
C ARG A 299 9.71 3.11 -8.88
N TRP A 300 9.80 2.31 -7.83
CA TRP A 300 8.66 2.02 -6.97
C TRP A 300 9.07 1.82 -5.50
N GLY A 301 8.12 2.08 -4.61
CA GLY A 301 8.24 1.87 -3.18
C GLY A 301 7.43 0.67 -2.71
N MET A 302 7.93 -0.06 -1.73
CA MET A 302 7.24 -1.19 -1.08
C MET A 302 7.11 -0.95 0.42
N GLY A 303 5.90 -1.09 0.93
CA GLY A 303 5.55 -1.08 2.35
C GLY A 303 5.56 -2.48 2.97
N THR A 304 4.76 -2.67 4.02
CA THR A 304 4.65 -3.95 4.73
C THR A 304 4.05 -5.05 3.85
N VAL A 305 4.58 -6.27 3.96
CA VAL A 305 4.11 -7.47 3.25
C VAL A 305 3.63 -8.52 4.25
N LEU A 306 2.42 -9.04 4.06
CA LEU A 306 1.84 -10.15 4.82
C LEU A 306 1.59 -11.32 3.88
N LEU A 307 2.00 -12.53 4.27
CA LEU A 307 1.74 -13.76 3.54
C LEU A 307 0.86 -14.69 4.35
N PHE A 308 -0.10 -15.31 3.67
CA PHE A 308 -1.08 -16.21 4.26
C PHE A 308 -1.03 -17.58 3.58
N ASN A 309 -1.04 -18.62 4.41
CA ASN A 309 -1.14 -20.00 3.99
C ASN A 309 -2.57 -20.30 3.51
N GLY A 310 -2.68 -20.76 2.27
CA GLY A 310 -3.97 -20.97 1.63
C GLY A 310 -4.60 -19.67 1.12
N SER A 311 -5.63 -19.83 0.30
CA SER A 311 -6.39 -18.74 -0.31
C SER A 311 -7.35 -18.17 0.73
N ARG A 312 -7.02 -16.99 1.27
CA ARG A 312 -7.66 -16.44 2.48
C ARG A 312 -8.09 -14.98 2.37
N ILE A 313 -7.52 -14.23 1.43
CA ILE A 313 -7.98 -12.86 1.16
C ILE A 313 -9.17 -12.95 0.19
N GLY A 314 -10.36 -12.60 0.68
CA GLY A 314 -11.55 -12.26 -0.09
C GLY A 314 -11.83 -10.75 -0.04
N SER A 315 -13.03 -10.31 -0.43
CA SER A 315 -13.37 -8.88 -0.47
C SER A 315 -13.44 -8.22 0.91
N GLU A 316 -13.99 -8.90 1.91
CA GLU A 316 -14.05 -8.36 3.28
C GLU A 316 -12.65 -8.30 3.90
N GLU A 317 -11.85 -9.35 3.72
CA GLU A 317 -10.48 -9.40 4.21
C GLU A 317 -9.57 -8.38 3.53
N ALA A 318 -9.71 -8.19 2.20
CA ALA A 318 -8.96 -7.19 1.47
C ALA A 318 -9.28 -5.78 1.96
N LEU A 319 -10.57 -5.50 2.22
CA LEU A 319 -11.01 -4.24 2.80
C LEU A 319 -10.48 -4.04 4.23
N TYR A 320 -10.50 -5.08 5.07
CA TYR A 320 -9.91 -5.04 6.40
C TYR A 320 -8.40 -4.72 6.36
N LEU A 321 -7.64 -5.39 5.50
CA LEU A 321 -6.20 -5.19 5.36
C LEU A 321 -5.87 -3.78 4.85
N TYR A 322 -6.65 -3.26 3.90
CA TYR A 322 -6.52 -1.89 3.42
C TYR A 322 -6.82 -0.86 4.52
N THR A 323 -7.94 -1.01 5.21
CA THR A 323 -8.37 -0.07 6.26
C THR A 323 -7.57 -0.18 7.55
N SER A 324 -6.77 -1.24 7.71
CA SER A 324 -5.78 -1.39 8.80
C SER A 324 -4.47 -0.64 8.54
N GLY A 325 -4.12 -0.39 7.28
CA GLY A 325 -3.07 0.55 6.91
C GLY A 325 -1.73 0.01 6.48
N PRO A 326 -0.82 0.92 6.05
CA PRO A 326 0.45 0.55 5.44
C PRO A 326 1.49 0.03 6.43
N ASP A 327 1.34 0.38 7.71
CA ASP A 327 2.24 -0.01 8.80
C ASP A 327 1.69 -1.20 9.63
N LEU A 328 0.73 -1.94 9.09
CA LEU A 328 0.13 -3.12 9.74
C LEU A 328 1.16 -4.25 9.88
N THR A 329 1.72 -4.43 11.08
CA THR A 329 2.67 -5.52 11.36
C THR A 329 2.06 -6.69 12.14
N SER A 330 0.83 -6.55 12.66
CA SER A 330 0.13 -7.60 13.40
C SER A 330 -1.37 -7.51 13.22
N ILE A 331 -2.00 -8.63 12.87
CA ILE A 331 -3.46 -8.82 12.83
C ILE A 331 -3.99 -9.60 14.04
N MET A 332 -3.14 -9.85 15.04
CA MET A 332 -3.54 -10.59 16.23
C MET A 332 -4.53 -9.78 17.07
N PRO A 333 -5.59 -10.40 17.61
CA PRO A 333 -6.52 -9.69 18.48
C PRO A 333 -5.82 -9.25 19.77
N CYS A 334 -6.01 -7.98 20.15
CA CYS A 334 -5.54 -7.45 21.42
C CYS A 334 -6.33 -8.06 22.58
N LYS A 335 -5.62 -8.46 23.66
CA LYS A 335 -6.26 -8.94 24.89
C LYS A 335 -7.05 -7.86 25.63
N TYR A 336 -6.62 -6.60 25.46
CA TYR A 336 -7.21 -5.43 26.12
C TYR A 336 -7.66 -4.46 25.04
N GLY A 337 -8.98 -4.30 24.90
CA GLY A 337 -9.59 -3.47 23.87
C GLY A 337 -9.73 -4.20 22.53
N LYS A 338 -10.88 -4.02 21.88
CA LYS A 338 -10.99 -4.24 20.44
C LYS A 338 -10.73 -2.89 19.78
N PRO A 339 -9.73 -2.76 18.89
CA PRO A 339 -9.69 -1.60 18.02
C PRO A 339 -10.97 -1.62 17.19
N ASN A 340 -11.86 -0.64 17.39
CA ASN A 340 -13.02 -0.47 16.53
C ASN A 340 -12.52 0.07 15.18
N GLY A 341 -12.09 -0.84 14.30
CA GLY A 341 -11.69 -0.50 12.95
C GLY A 341 -12.87 0.12 12.22
N THR A 342 -12.85 1.43 11.99
CA THR A 342 -13.95 2.12 11.31
C THR A 342 -13.78 1.95 9.80
N VAL A 343 -14.14 0.77 9.30
CA VAL A 343 -14.03 0.41 7.88
C VAL A 343 -14.72 1.44 7.00
N SER A 344 -15.85 1.99 7.46
CA SER A 344 -16.68 2.96 6.72
C SER A 344 -15.90 4.19 6.26
N LYS A 345 -14.88 4.65 7.01
CA LYS A 345 -14.09 5.86 6.67
C LYS A 345 -13.38 5.75 5.32
N PHE A 346 -13.12 4.54 4.85
CA PHE A 346 -12.37 4.28 3.61
C PHE A 346 -13.26 3.70 2.50
N VAL A 347 -14.57 3.55 2.75
CA VAL A 347 -15.51 3.00 1.76
C VAL A 347 -15.78 4.05 0.69
N THR A 348 -15.73 3.60 -0.57
CA THR A 348 -16.09 4.39 -1.74
C THR A 348 -17.34 3.79 -2.39
N LEU A 349 -17.96 4.53 -3.32
CA LEU A 349 -19.07 4.01 -4.11
C LEU A 349 -18.71 2.71 -4.85
N GLU A 350 -17.46 2.59 -5.30
CA GLU A 350 -16.99 1.38 -5.97
C GLU A 350 -16.89 0.18 -5.00
N CYS A 351 -16.47 0.40 -3.75
CA CYS A 351 -16.47 -0.65 -2.72
C CYS A 351 -17.89 -1.22 -2.51
N LEU A 352 -18.91 -0.36 -2.54
CA LEU A 352 -20.31 -0.74 -2.29
C LEU A 352 -20.95 -1.55 -3.42
N LYS A 353 -20.33 -1.64 -4.61
CA LYS A 353 -20.78 -2.56 -5.67
C LYS A 353 -20.64 -4.03 -5.26
N CYS A 354 -19.77 -4.34 -4.30
CA CYS A 354 -19.64 -5.68 -3.74
C CYS A 354 -20.72 -5.89 -2.66
N GLU A 355 -21.62 -6.86 -2.87
CA GLU A 355 -22.72 -7.15 -1.94
C GLU A 355 -22.24 -7.45 -0.52
N HIS A 356 -21.15 -8.22 -0.37
CA HIS A 356 -20.57 -8.56 0.94
C HIS A 356 -20.09 -7.32 1.69
N VAL A 357 -19.37 -6.42 1.01
CA VAL A 357 -18.90 -5.16 1.59
C VAL A 357 -20.08 -4.25 1.94
N ARG A 358 -21.07 -4.14 1.04
CA ARG A 358 -22.28 -3.36 1.31
C ARG A 358 -23.01 -3.87 2.54
N GLU A 359 -23.22 -5.18 2.67
CA GLU A 359 -23.84 -5.79 3.84
C GLU A 359 -23.04 -5.56 5.13
N LEU A 360 -21.71 -5.66 5.07
CA LEU A 360 -20.82 -5.41 6.20
C LEU A 360 -21.00 -3.97 6.74
N VAL A 361 -20.99 -2.99 5.83
CA VAL A 361 -21.14 -1.56 6.15
C VAL A 361 -22.54 -1.27 6.68
N MET A 362 -23.60 -1.76 6.02
CA MET A 362 -24.98 -1.54 6.44
C MET A 362 -25.30 -2.16 7.81
N LYS A 363 -24.70 -3.31 8.12
CA LYS A 363 -24.87 -3.96 9.42
C LYS A 363 -23.94 -3.38 10.50
N ASN A 364 -23.05 -2.44 10.14
CA ASN A 364 -22.00 -1.89 10.99
C ASN A 364 -21.24 -3.00 11.75
N LYS A 365 -20.83 -4.04 11.02
CA LYS A 365 -20.15 -5.22 11.57
C LYS A 365 -18.65 -5.13 11.35
N ASP A 366 -17.89 -5.64 12.32
CA ASP A 366 -16.47 -5.91 12.13
C ASP A 366 -16.25 -7.09 11.18
N VAL A 367 -15.17 -7.04 10.40
CA VAL A 367 -14.72 -8.17 9.57
C VAL A 367 -14.24 -9.31 10.47
N ASP A 368 -14.65 -10.54 10.18
CA ASP A 368 -14.13 -11.72 10.87
C ASP A 368 -12.71 -12.03 10.42
N THR A 369 -11.73 -11.60 11.21
CA THR A 369 -10.30 -11.78 10.91
C THR A 369 -9.78 -13.17 11.27
N THR A 370 -10.62 -14.07 11.80
CA THR A 370 -10.20 -15.39 12.28
C THR A 370 -9.43 -16.17 11.22
N ALA A 371 -9.94 -16.20 9.98
CA ALA A 371 -9.30 -16.94 8.89
C ALA A 371 -7.92 -16.35 8.52
N LEU A 372 -7.76 -15.03 8.54
CA LEU A 372 -6.48 -14.36 8.32
C LEU A 372 -5.50 -14.67 9.46
N VAL A 373 -5.96 -14.58 10.71
CA VAL A 373 -5.16 -14.88 11.90
C VAL A 373 -4.68 -16.33 11.90
N GLU A 374 -5.52 -17.30 11.52
CA GLU A 374 -5.12 -18.72 11.51
C GLU A 374 -4.15 -19.07 10.39
N SER A 375 -4.12 -18.26 9.33
CA SER A 375 -3.36 -18.53 8.12
C SER A 375 -2.11 -17.68 7.96
N LEU A 376 -1.93 -16.63 8.76
CA LEU A 376 -0.74 -15.79 8.69
C LEU A 376 0.52 -16.65 8.81
N ALA A 377 1.42 -16.48 7.84
CA ALA A 377 2.64 -17.26 7.71
C ALA A 377 3.88 -16.39 7.85
N VAL A 378 3.87 -15.21 7.22
CA VAL A 378 5.00 -14.27 7.26
C VAL A 378 4.52 -12.83 7.35
N VAL A 379 5.26 -12.03 8.12
CA VAL A 379 5.22 -10.57 8.06
C VAL A 379 6.63 -10.07 7.76
N TYR A 380 6.75 -9.27 6.70
CA TYR A 380 7.95 -8.51 6.36
C TYR A 380 7.66 -7.01 6.47
N ALA A 381 8.32 -6.33 7.39
CA ALA A 381 8.14 -4.91 7.64
C ALA A 381 9.41 -4.13 7.22
N PRO A 382 9.28 -3.12 6.35
CA PRO A 382 10.43 -2.29 5.94
C PRO A 382 11.18 -1.61 7.08
N SER A 383 10.54 -1.40 8.24
CA SER A 383 11.18 -0.85 9.46
C SER A 383 12.33 -1.71 9.99
N SER A 384 12.39 -2.99 9.61
CA SER A 384 13.46 -3.91 9.96
C SER A 384 13.85 -4.73 8.73
N PRO A 385 14.47 -4.11 7.71
CA PRO A 385 14.56 -4.67 6.35
C PRO A 385 15.40 -5.94 6.25
N ARG A 386 16.18 -6.25 7.29
CA ARG A 386 17.09 -7.40 7.38
C ARG A 386 16.43 -8.66 7.91
N VAL A 387 15.27 -8.54 8.54
CA VAL A 387 14.60 -9.66 9.19
C VAL A 387 13.13 -9.71 8.82
N TYR A 388 12.55 -10.90 8.89
CA TYR A 388 11.13 -11.13 8.74
C TYR A 388 10.62 -12.06 9.84
N THR A 389 9.35 -11.94 10.16
CA THR A 389 8.71 -12.74 11.20
C THR A 389 7.93 -13.88 10.57
N ILE A 390 8.15 -15.10 11.06
CA ILE A 390 7.43 -16.31 10.67
C ILE A 390 6.43 -16.66 11.76
N TYR A 391 5.21 -17.01 11.36
CA TYR A 391 4.13 -17.50 12.20
C TYR A 391 3.87 -18.99 11.93
N GLU A 392 3.65 -19.78 12.97
CA GLU A 392 3.29 -21.20 12.82
C GLU A 392 1.80 -21.37 12.48
N PRO A 393 1.43 -22.33 11.61
CA PRO A 393 0.03 -22.63 11.34
C PRO A 393 -0.65 -23.13 12.62
N VAL A 394 -1.88 -22.68 12.87
CA VAL A 394 -2.67 -23.21 13.99
C VAL A 394 -3.16 -24.62 13.63
N ILE A 395 -2.53 -25.65 14.19
CA ILE A 395 -2.99 -27.04 14.02
C ILE A 395 -4.13 -27.32 15.01
N ARG A 396 -5.37 -27.41 14.53
CA ARG A 396 -6.52 -27.85 15.35
C ARG A 396 -6.84 -29.31 15.12
N LEU A 397 -6.94 -30.06 16.22
CA LEU A 397 -7.54 -31.39 16.23
C LEU A 397 -9.07 -31.23 16.18
N LYS A 398 -9.75 -32.02 15.34
CA LYS A 398 -11.22 -32.00 15.22
C LYS A 398 -11.86 -32.21 16.60
N GLY A 399 -12.72 -31.29 17.04
CA GLY A 399 -13.53 -31.42 18.27
C GLY A 399 -13.18 -30.46 19.42
N GLN A 400 -12.14 -29.63 19.31
CA GLN A 400 -11.87 -28.58 20.32
C GLN A 400 -12.77 -27.34 20.11
N ALA A 401 -13.27 -26.78 21.22
CA ALA A 401 -14.00 -25.50 21.23
C ALA A 401 -13.13 -24.35 20.69
N ARG A 402 -13.76 -23.25 20.25
CA ARG A 402 -13.10 -22.05 19.71
C ARG A 402 -12.69 -21.06 20.82
N PRO A 403 -11.48 -21.09 21.41
CA PRO A 403 -10.95 -19.91 22.07
C PRO A 403 -10.63 -18.83 21.02
N VAL A 404 -10.55 -17.57 21.45
CA VAL A 404 -10.07 -16.46 20.60
C VAL A 404 -8.74 -16.87 19.96
N VAL A 405 -8.70 -16.86 18.64
CA VAL A 405 -7.53 -17.33 17.89
C VAL A 405 -6.41 -16.32 18.09
N THR A 406 -5.30 -16.79 18.64
CA THR A 406 -4.06 -16.02 18.69
C THR A 406 -2.95 -16.92 18.17
N GLN A 407 -2.18 -16.41 17.21
CA GLN A 407 -0.89 -16.96 16.87
C GLN A 407 0.19 -16.22 17.65
N ARG A 408 1.28 -16.92 17.95
CA ARG A 408 2.50 -16.29 18.44
C ARG A 408 3.51 -16.27 17.30
N PRO A 409 4.31 -15.20 17.15
CA PRO A 409 5.51 -15.25 16.32
C PRO A 409 6.31 -16.49 16.68
N PHE A 410 6.60 -17.34 15.69
CA PHE A 410 7.37 -18.55 15.91
C PHE A 410 8.87 -18.23 15.94
N SER A 411 9.33 -17.48 14.95
CA SER A 411 10.73 -17.06 14.85
C SER A 411 10.87 -15.81 14.00
N SER A 412 11.94 -15.05 14.25
CA SER A 412 12.44 -14.04 13.32
C SER A 412 13.64 -14.61 12.58
N LYS A 413 13.70 -14.41 11.25
CA LYS A 413 14.78 -14.89 10.40
C LYS A 413 15.39 -13.77 9.58
N GLU A 414 16.67 -13.93 9.26
CA GLU A 414 17.36 -13.01 8.34
C GLU A 414 16.91 -13.24 6.90
N VAL A 415 16.77 -12.14 6.17
CA VAL A 415 16.52 -12.15 4.72
C VAL A 415 17.75 -12.70 4.00
N GLN A 416 17.53 -13.53 2.99
CA GLN A 416 18.58 -14.07 2.13
C GLN A 416 18.60 -13.34 0.79
N SER A 417 19.72 -13.40 0.09
CA SER A 417 19.81 -12.97 -1.31
C SER A 417 20.86 -13.80 -2.03
N VAL A 418 20.60 -14.09 -3.31
CA VAL A 418 21.60 -14.63 -4.24
C VAL A 418 22.22 -13.49 -5.06
N SER A 419 21.45 -12.42 -5.29
CA SER A 419 21.80 -11.28 -6.13
C SER A 419 22.66 -10.23 -5.40
N LEU A 420 22.53 -10.14 -4.07
CA LEU A 420 23.21 -9.14 -3.25
C LEU A 420 24.27 -9.78 -2.35
N GLU A 421 25.42 -9.13 -2.25
CA GLU A 421 26.46 -9.49 -1.28
C GLU A 421 25.93 -9.39 0.17
N PRO A 422 26.26 -10.34 1.07
CA PRO A 422 25.78 -10.34 2.45
C PRO A 422 26.08 -9.05 3.21
N THR A 423 27.22 -8.40 2.90
CA THR A 423 27.60 -7.12 3.51
C THR A 423 26.65 -6.00 3.09
N PHE A 424 26.14 -6.02 1.86
CA PHE A 424 25.17 -5.05 1.36
C PHE A 424 23.79 -5.26 2.01
N LEU A 425 23.34 -6.52 2.14
CA LEU A 425 22.13 -6.85 2.92
C LEU A 425 22.21 -6.34 4.37
N ARG A 426 23.37 -6.49 5.01
CA ARG A 426 23.64 -5.94 6.35
C ARG A 426 23.76 -4.41 6.38
N ALA A 427 23.82 -3.73 5.25
CA ALA A 427 23.82 -2.27 5.18
C ALA A 427 22.44 -1.69 4.88
N PHE A 428 21.42 -2.52 4.58
CA PHE A 428 20.05 -2.02 4.40
C PHE A 428 19.60 -1.27 5.66
N LEU A 429 19.15 -0.05 5.42
CA LEU A 429 18.50 0.81 6.39
C LEU A 429 17.06 1.06 5.92
N PRO A 430 16.11 1.13 6.84
CA PRO A 430 14.75 1.51 6.50
C PRO A 430 14.73 2.94 5.96
N THR A 431 13.97 3.20 4.89
CA THR A 431 13.71 4.57 4.45
C THR A 431 12.49 5.09 5.21
N GLU A 432 12.69 6.15 5.99
CA GLU A 432 11.61 6.83 6.72
C GLU A 432 10.90 7.84 5.82
N THR A 433 9.57 7.89 5.91
CA THR A 433 8.79 8.98 5.32
C THR A 433 8.77 10.18 6.26
N ARG A 434 9.21 11.33 5.76
CA ARG A 434 9.06 12.62 6.45
C ARG A 434 7.78 13.32 6.00
N GLY A 435 6.66 12.64 6.16
CA GLY A 435 5.33 13.15 5.85
C GLY A 435 4.70 13.88 7.04
N LEU A 436 3.57 14.56 6.82
CA LEU A 436 2.88 15.31 7.89
C LEU A 436 2.55 14.45 9.13
N GLN A 437 2.36 13.12 9.00
CA GLN A 437 2.16 12.27 10.18
C GLN A 437 3.36 12.26 11.15
N SER A 438 4.59 12.17 10.62
CA SER A 438 5.81 12.20 11.45
C SER A 438 5.95 13.53 12.20
N VAL A 439 5.72 14.62 11.47
CA VAL A 439 5.74 15.99 11.98
C VAL A 439 4.71 16.20 13.09
N LEU A 440 3.47 15.71 12.90
CA LEU A 440 2.42 15.79 13.91
C LEU A 440 2.81 15.03 15.17
N HIS A 441 3.33 13.81 15.02
CA HIS A 441 3.71 12.97 16.16
C HIS A 441 4.76 13.67 17.05
N GLU A 442 5.76 14.33 16.44
CA GLU A 442 6.81 15.05 17.16
C GLU A 442 6.29 16.23 18.00
N ILE A 443 5.21 16.88 17.56
CA ILE A 443 4.67 18.06 18.25
C ILE A 443 3.53 17.75 19.22
N GLY A 444 3.12 16.48 19.36
CA GLY A 444 2.05 16.06 20.28
C GLY A 444 0.77 15.52 19.61
N GLY A 445 0.85 15.20 18.31
CA GLY A 445 -0.20 14.53 17.55
C GLY A 445 -1.39 15.42 17.19
N THR A 446 -2.47 14.75 16.77
CA THR A 446 -3.76 15.37 16.40
C THR A 446 -4.42 16.18 17.53
N GLY A 447 -4.06 15.95 18.79
CA GLY A 447 -4.56 16.72 19.95
C GLY A 447 -4.27 18.22 19.84
N ASN A 448 -3.16 18.63 19.22
CA ASN A 448 -2.87 20.04 18.98
C ASN A 448 -3.90 20.71 18.06
N PHE A 449 -4.50 19.96 17.15
CA PHE A 449 -5.50 20.48 16.22
C PHE A 449 -6.89 20.57 16.85
N VAL A 450 -7.19 19.69 17.82
CA VAL A 450 -8.36 19.84 18.69
C VAL A 450 -8.22 21.11 19.54
N PHE A 451 -7.03 21.33 20.11
CA PHE A 451 -6.72 22.59 20.80
C PHE A 451 -6.84 23.80 19.87
N LEU A 452 -6.28 23.74 18.65
CA LEU A 452 -6.36 24.81 17.66
C LEU A 452 -7.81 25.20 17.34
N PHE A 453 -8.70 24.21 17.22
CA PHE A 453 -10.12 24.44 17.04
C PHE A 453 -10.73 25.18 18.24
N ALA A 454 -10.52 24.67 19.46
CA ALA A 454 -11.00 25.32 20.68
C ALA A 454 -10.47 26.76 20.84
N GLN A 455 -9.17 26.95 20.61
CA GLN A 455 -8.51 28.26 20.67
C GLN A 455 -9.09 29.23 19.63
N THR A 456 -9.37 28.76 18.41
CA THR A 456 -10.02 29.59 17.38
C THR A 456 -11.40 30.06 17.82
N VAL A 457 -12.19 29.18 18.44
CA VAL A 457 -13.51 29.53 19.00
C VAL A 457 -13.38 30.58 20.12
N GLU A 458 -12.31 30.57 20.90
CA GLU A 458 -12.08 31.61 21.91
C GLU A 458 -11.69 32.97 21.32
N LEU A 459 -10.96 32.97 20.19
CA LEU A 459 -10.38 34.15 19.55
C LEU A 459 -11.30 34.87 18.54
N SER A 460 -12.28 34.17 17.97
CA SER A 460 -13.08 34.68 16.85
C SER A 460 -14.56 34.46 17.07
N ASP A 461 -15.37 35.51 16.95
CA ASP A 461 -16.84 35.44 16.95
C ASP A 461 -17.44 35.21 15.54
N CYS A 462 -16.59 34.95 14.53
CA CYS A 462 -17.02 34.68 13.17
C CYS A 462 -17.21 33.17 12.91
N GLU A 463 -18.46 32.75 12.64
CA GLU A 463 -18.82 31.36 12.33
C GLU A 463 -17.94 30.75 11.23
N LYS A 464 -17.74 31.47 10.12
CA LYS A 464 -16.92 31.01 9.00
C LYS A 464 -15.48 30.68 9.40
N THR A 465 -14.90 31.45 10.32
CA THR A 465 -13.54 31.24 10.81
C THR A 465 -13.48 30.05 11.78
N GLN A 466 -14.48 29.90 12.66
CA GLN A 466 -14.60 28.75 13.55
C GLN A 466 -14.80 27.44 12.76
N ALA A 467 -15.64 27.48 11.72
CA ALA A 467 -15.87 26.38 10.80
C ALA A 467 -14.60 26.01 10.01
N LEU A 468 -13.80 26.99 9.59
CA LEU A 468 -12.52 26.72 8.94
C LEU A 468 -11.55 25.96 9.87
N ALA A 469 -11.49 26.29 11.16
CA ALA A 469 -10.67 25.53 12.11
C ALA A 469 -11.18 24.10 12.31
N LEU A 470 -12.49 23.91 12.37
CA LEU A 470 -13.08 22.57 12.40
C LEU A 470 -12.76 21.79 11.11
N GLN A 471 -12.81 22.45 9.95
CA GLN A 471 -12.47 21.85 8.66
C GLN A 471 -11.03 21.35 8.64
N VAL A 472 -10.08 22.15 9.15
CA VAL A 472 -8.67 21.74 9.28
C VAL A 472 -8.56 20.43 10.08
N LEU A 473 -9.21 20.34 11.24
CA LEU A 473 -9.17 19.16 12.11
C LEU A 473 -9.81 17.92 11.46
N LEU A 474 -10.98 18.09 10.82
CA LEU A 474 -11.67 16.98 10.17
C LEU A 474 -10.91 16.51 8.92
N SER A 475 -10.41 17.41 8.09
CA SER A 475 -9.56 17.08 6.94
C SER A 475 -8.29 16.35 7.36
N LEU A 476 -7.67 16.76 8.47
CA LEU A 476 -6.47 16.13 9.00
C LEU A 476 -6.68 14.66 9.35
N SER A 477 -7.85 14.34 9.92
CA SER A 477 -8.21 13.00 10.40
C SER A 477 -9.08 12.19 9.43
N LYS A 478 -9.26 12.67 8.19
CA LYS A 478 -10.14 12.02 7.21
C LYS A 478 -9.53 10.75 6.60
N PHE A 479 -8.27 10.81 6.15
CA PHE A 479 -7.67 9.78 5.28
C PHE A 479 -6.29 9.23 5.76
N ASN A 480 -6.07 9.07 7.06
CA ASN A 480 -4.84 8.46 7.59
C ASN A 480 -5.10 7.65 8.87
N GLN A 481 -4.74 6.37 8.89
CA GLN A 481 -5.05 5.50 10.04
C GLN A 481 -4.41 5.96 11.35
N HIS A 482 -3.18 6.47 11.32
CA HIS A 482 -2.52 6.93 12.55
C HIS A 482 -3.25 8.13 13.15
N ARG A 483 -3.65 9.09 12.30
CA ARG A 483 -4.41 10.28 12.74
C ARG A 483 -5.81 9.93 13.22
N ILE A 484 -6.49 9.00 12.54
CA ILE A 484 -7.79 8.48 12.97
C ILE A 484 -7.66 7.79 14.33
N HIS A 485 -6.64 6.94 14.49
CA HIS A 485 -6.40 6.22 15.74
C HIS A 485 -6.08 7.17 16.90
N GLU A 486 -5.25 8.18 16.69
CA GLU A 486 -4.98 9.21 17.70
C GLU A 486 -6.26 9.96 18.10
N MET A 487 -7.09 10.36 17.13
CA MET A 487 -8.39 10.97 17.40
C MET A 487 -9.29 10.06 18.24
N ASP A 488 -9.29 8.75 17.99
CA ASP A 488 -10.03 7.79 18.78
C ASP A 488 -9.50 7.66 20.22
N CYS A 489 -8.18 7.60 20.38
CA CYS A 489 -7.51 7.48 21.68
C CYS A 489 -7.76 8.67 22.60
N TYR A 490 -7.92 9.88 22.05
CA TYR A 490 -8.19 11.09 22.84
C TYR A 490 -9.68 11.48 22.88
N HIS A 491 -10.57 10.61 22.41
CA HIS A 491 -12.01 10.90 22.31
C HIS A 491 -12.29 12.19 21.53
N GLY A 492 -11.60 12.38 20.39
CA GLY A 492 -11.60 13.60 19.60
C GLY A 492 -12.99 14.11 19.23
N TYR A 493 -13.93 13.25 18.83
CA TYR A 493 -15.32 13.67 18.57
C TYR A 493 -16.05 14.17 19.81
N SER A 494 -15.80 13.58 20.98
CA SER A 494 -16.34 14.09 22.24
C SER A 494 -15.78 15.47 22.56
N MET A 495 -14.49 15.70 22.30
CA MET A 495 -13.87 17.03 22.48
C MET A 495 -14.43 18.06 21.50
N ILE A 496 -14.60 17.70 20.21
CA ILE A 496 -15.26 18.56 19.22
C ILE A 496 -16.67 18.93 19.68
N HIS A 497 -17.46 17.94 20.11
CA HIS A 497 -18.79 18.17 20.67
C HIS A 497 -18.73 19.15 21.85
N GLN A 498 -17.78 18.98 22.79
CA GLN A 498 -17.64 19.88 23.95
C GLN A 498 -17.36 21.33 23.56
N VAL A 499 -16.60 21.57 22.48
CA VAL A 499 -16.35 22.92 21.96
C VAL A 499 -17.60 23.48 21.30
N LEU A 500 -18.29 22.70 20.48
CA LEU A 500 -19.48 23.12 19.73
C LEU A 500 -20.65 23.55 20.64
N ILE A 501 -20.80 22.97 21.83
CA ILE A 501 -21.85 23.35 22.78
C ILE A 501 -21.51 24.59 23.62
N LYS A 502 -20.31 25.19 23.48
CA LYS A 502 -19.95 26.39 24.25
C LYS A 502 -20.60 27.61 23.65
N SER A 503 -20.99 28.55 24.51
CA SER A 503 -21.64 29.81 24.11
C SER A 503 -20.80 30.69 23.19
N LYS A 504 -19.47 30.52 23.17
CA LYS A 504 -18.58 31.21 22.22
C LYS A 504 -18.59 30.59 20.81
N CYS A 505 -19.00 29.34 20.67
CA CYS A 505 -19.08 28.69 19.37
C CYS A 505 -20.36 29.13 18.67
N VAL A 506 -20.23 29.81 17.54
CA VAL A 506 -21.34 30.15 16.66
C VAL A 506 -21.60 28.95 15.77
N VAL A 507 -22.77 28.33 15.94
CA VAL A 507 -23.16 27.13 15.19
C VAL A 507 -24.22 27.53 14.16
N GLY A 508 -23.88 27.41 12.88
CA GLY A 508 -24.78 27.71 11.75
C GLY A 508 -24.45 26.86 10.51
N TYR A 509 -24.72 27.40 9.32
CA TYR A 509 -24.57 26.67 8.06
C TYR A 509 -23.13 26.36 7.67
N HIS A 510 -22.15 27.20 8.05
CA HIS A 510 -20.73 26.91 7.80
C HIS A 510 -20.25 25.72 8.65
N ILE A 511 -20.66 25.65 9.92
CA ILE A 511 -20.36 24.51 10.79
C ILE A 511 -21.08 23.25 10.28
N LEU A 512 -22.36 23.35 9.92
CA LEU A 512 -23.13 22.24 9.35
C LEU A 512 -22.49 21.69 8.08
N LYS A 513 -22.12 22.56 7.13
CA LYS A 513 -21.40 22.17 5.92
C LYS A 513 -20.11 21.43 6.25
N THR A 514 -19.32 21.96 7.19
CA THR A 514 -18.03 21.38 7.59
C THR A 514 -18.19 19.99 8.20
N LEU A 515 -19.19 19.80 9.07
CA LEU A 515 -19.50 18.49 9.65
C LEU A 515 -19.95 17.50 8.56
N LEU A 516 -20.82 17.92 7.63
CA LEU A 516 -21.26 17.08 6.51
C LEU A 516 -20.09 16.67 5.60
N ASP A 517 -19.22 17.61 5.26
CA ASP A 517 -18.01 17.36 4.46
C ASP A 517 -17.04 16.40 5.18
N GLY A 518 -17.02 16.41 6.51
CA GLY A 518 -16.30 15.44 7.34
C GLY A 518 -16.96 14.05 7.35
N CYS A 519 -18.29 14.00 7.34
CA CYS A 519 -19.05 12.75 7.37
C CYS A 519 -19.04 12.00 6.03
N CYS A 520 -18.95 12.72 4.90
CA CYS A 520 -19.26 12.18 3.58
C CYS A 520 -18.05 12.15 2.64
N SER A 521 -18.10 11.26 1.63
CA SER A 521 -17.07 11.13 0.61
C SER A 521 -16.98 12.34 -0.34
N ALA A 522 -18.08 13.08 -0.49
CA ALA A 522 -18.19 14.29 -1.30
C ALA A 522 -19.13 15.30 -0.62
N PRO A 523 -19.01 16.61 -0.93
CA PRO A 523 -19.89 17.64 -0.38
C PRO A 523 -21.36 17.43 -0.76
N ILE A 524 -22.26 17.51 0.22
CA ILE A 524 -23.73 17.42 0.02
C ILE A 524 -24.39 18.80 0.18
N LEU A 525 -23.82 19.67 1.01
CA LEU A 525 -24.31 21.04 1.22
C LEU A 525 -23.36 22.01 0.51
N LEU A 526 -23.86 22.66 -0.54
CA LEU A 526 -23.08 23.56 -1.39
C LEU A 526 -23.35 25.02 -1.03
N LEU A 527 -22.31 25.85 -1.08
CA LEU A 527 -22.44 27.30 -0.97
C LEU A 527 -22.50 27.87 -2.39
N ALA A 528 -23.64 28.42 -2.78
CA ALA A 528 -23.84 29.04 -4.09
C ALA A 528 -23.17 30.42 -4.18
N ASP A 529 -22.98 30.93 -5.40
CA ASP A 529 -22.34 32.22 -5.67
C ASP A 529 -23.10 33.42 -5.07
N ASP A 530 -24.40 33.24 -4.81
CA ASP A 530 -25.25 34.22 -4.12
C ASP A 530 -25.08 34.19 -2.58
N GLY A 531 -24.20 33.32 -2.07
CA GLY A 531 -23.92 33.15 -0.65
C GLY A 531 -24.94 32.27 0.08
N GLN A 532 -25.90 31.66 -0.62
CA GLN A 532 -26.88 30.76 -0.01
C GLN A 532 -26.42 29.31 0.00
N PHE A 533 -26.81 28.58 1.05
CA PHE A 533 -26.56 27.15 1.15
C PHE A 533 -27.68 26.34 0.49
N ARG A 534 -27.31 25.34 -0.31
CA ARG A 534 -28.25 24.45 -1.03
C ARG A 534 -27.83 23.00 -0.87
N LEU A 535 -28.80 22.14 -0.61
CA LEU A 535 -28.60 20.69 -0.56
C LEU A 535 -28.64 20.11 -1.97
N ASP A 536 -27.65 19.28 -2.28
CA ASP A 536 -27.64 18.47 -3.49
C ASP A 536 -28.48 17.20 -3.28
N MET A 537 -29.72 17.24 -3.77
CA MET A 537 -30.68 16.13 -3.67
C MET A 537 -30.31 14.95 -4.59
N GLU A 538 -29.39 15.13 -5.53
CA GLU A 538 -28.94 14.11 -6.48
C GLU A 538 -27.57 13.53 -6.10
N SER A 539 -27.03 13.94 -4.95
CA SER A 539 -25.70 13.54 -4.50
C SER A 539 -25.60 12.03 -4.28
N ILE A 540 -24.62 11.40 -4.93
CA ILE A 540 -24.27 9.97 -4.72
C ILE A 540 -23.19 9.79 -3.64
N ALA A 541 -23.04 10.78 -2.75
CA ALA A 541 -22.02 10.76 -1.70
C ALA A 541 -22.26 9.60 -0.72
N VAL A 542 -21.17 8.94 -0.33
CA VAL A 542 -21.19 7.85 0.64
C VAL A 542 -20.91 8.42 2.03
N VAL A 543 -21.71 8.01 3.02
CA VAL A 543 -21.43 8.31 4.44
C VAL A 543 -20.24 7.46 4.88
N GLN A 544 -19.14 8.13 5.21
CA GLN A 544 -17.87 7.51 5.58
C GLN A 544 -17.65 7.53 7.09
N ASP A 545 -18.02 8.62 7.77
CA ASP A 545 -17.79 8.78 9.21
C ASP A 545 -19.09 8.71 10.01
N ILE A 546 -19.50 7.48 10.31
CA ILE A 546 -20.73 7.20 11.06
C ILE A 546 -20.67 7.80 12.47
N ARG A 547 -19.49 7.83 13.11
CA ARG A 547 -19.33 8.35 14.48
C ARG A 547 -19.40 9.86 14.53
N LEU A 548 -18.77 10.57 13.59
CA LEU A 548 -18.95 12.02 13.48
C LEU A 548 -20.43 12.37 13.22
N LEU A 549 -21.11 11.58 12.39
CA LEU A 549 -22.54 11.76 12.12
C LEU A 549 -23.39 11.54 13.38
N SER A 550 -23.23 10.39 14.05
CA SER A 550 -24.07 10.00 15.19
C SER A 550 -23.76 10.76 16.47
N ASP A 551 -22.48 10.95 16.78
CA ASP A 551 -22.03 11.43 18.10
C ASP A 551 -21.91 12.96 18.13
N VAL A 552 -21.87 13.62 16.96
CA VAL A 552 -21.72 15.07 16.84
C VAL A 552 -22.86 15.66 16.01
N LEU A 553 -22.92 15.40 14.70
CA LEU A 553 -23.83 16.11 13.80
C LEU A 553 -25.30 15.96 14.20
N LEU A 554 -25.73 14.76 14.59
CA LEU A 554 -27.13 14.49 14.97
C LEU A 554 -27.44 14.78 16.45
N ASP A 555 -26.50 15.26 17.26
CA ASP A 555 -26.80 15.64 18.65
C ASP A 555 -27.50 17.01 18.70
N TRP A 556 -28.76 17.01 19.13
CA TRP A 556 -29.59 18.20 19.25
C TRP A 556 -28.99 19.28 20.15
N LYS A 557 -28.14 18.93 21.14
CA LYS A 557 -27.54 19.90 22.07
C LYS A 557 -26.64 20.90 21.36
N ILE A 558 -26.00 20.50 20.27
CA ILE A 558 -25.16 21.38 19.44
C ILE A 558 -26.02 22.45 18.77
N TRP A 559 -27.23 22.08 18.36
CA TRP A 559 -28.14 22.94 17.61
C TRP A 559 -29.15 23.69 18.50
N ALA A 560 -29.16 23.42 19.82
CA ALA A 560 -30.09 24.00 20.77
C ALA A 560 -30.07 25.55 20.79
N ALA A 561 -28.91 26.15 20.52
CA ALA A 561 -28.72 27.60 20.44
C ALA A 561 -28.90 28.18 19.03
N ALA A 562 -29.11 27.34 18.01
CA ALA A 562 -29.23 27.73 16.62
C ALA A 562 -30.69 28.10 16.26
N GLU A 563 -30.87 29.00 15.28
CA GLU A 563 -32.20 29.40 14.78
C GLU A 563 -33.07 28.23 14.25
N VAL A 564 -34.39 28.43 14.19
CA VAL A 564 -35.36 27.40 13.80
C VAL A 564 -35.09 26.79 12.41
N ASN A 565 -34.50 27.57 11.48
CA ASN A 565 -34.21 27.12 10.11
C ASN A 565 -33.18 25.99 10.04
N TYR A 566 -32.27 25.87 11.03
CA TYR A 566 -31.26 24.81 11.04
C TYR A 566 -31.86 23.43 11.32
N TYR A 567 -32.91 23.36 12.14
CA TYR A 567 -33.64 22.11 12.39
C TYR A 567 -34.32 21.57 11.14
N ILE A 568 -34.83 22.45 10.28
CA ILE A 568 -35.42 22.09 8.99
C ILE A 568 -34.33 21.49 8.09
N SER A 569 -33.18 22.18 7.97
CA SER A 569 -32.06 21.68 7.17
C SER A 569 -31.51 20.35 7.68
N ILE A 570 -31.38 20.14 9.00
CA ILE A 570 -30.95 18.85 9.57
C ILE A 570 -31.97 17.75 9.26
N THR A 571 -33.26 18.06 9.29
CA THR A 571 -34.33 17.10 8.96
C THR A 571 -34.29 16.74 7.48
N GLU A 572 -34.13 17.72 6.59
CA GLU A 572 -33.96 17.53 5.14
C GLU A 572 -32.69 16.73 4.82
N ILE A 573 -31.57 17.04 5.49
CA ILE A 573 -30.32 16.28 5.40
C ILE A 573 -30.54 14.84 5.84
N THR A 574 -31.18 14.63 6.99
CA THR A 574 -31.44 13.28 7.50
C THR A 574 -32.33 12.51 6.53
N HIS A 575 -33.31 13.18 5.92
CA HIS A 575 -34.15 12.59 4.89
C HIS A 575 -33.36 12.25 3.61
N CYS A 576 -32.47 13.13 3.14
CA CYS A 576 -31.53 12.85 2.04
C CYS A 576 -30.64 11.65 2.35
N LEU A 577 -30.03 11.61 3.53
CA LEU A 577 -29.18 10.51 3.97
C LEU A 577 -29.95 9.18 4.06
N ILE A 578 -31.23 9.21 4.47
CA ILE A 578 -32.11 8.03 4.50
C ILE A 578 -32.56 7.61 3.09
N GLN A 579 -32.76 8.55 2.15
CA GLN A 579 -33.10 8.21 0.77
C GLN A 579 -31.94 7.51 0.04
N LEU A 580 -30.70 7.92 0.33
CA LEU A 580 -29.48 7.30 -0.19
C LEU A 580 -29.26 5.86 0.33
N ASP A 581 -29.87 5.48 1.45
CA ASP A 581 -29.84 4.10 1.97
C ASP A 581 -30.74 3.14 1.16
N LYS A 582 -31.70 3.67 0.38
CA LYS A 582 -32.68 2.88 -0.39
C LYS A 582 -32.32 2.67 -1.86
N THR A 583 -31.31 3.37 -2.37
CA THR A 583 -30.80 3.29 -3.75
C THR A 583 -29.45 2.59 -3.77
#